data_AF-J9BUP5-F1
#
_entry.id   AF-J9BUP5-F1
#
_cell.length_a   1.000
_cell.length_b   1.000
_cell.length_c   1.000
_cell.angle_alpha   90.00
_cell.angle_beta   90.00
_cell.angle_gamma   90.00
#
_symmetry.space_group_name_H-M   'P 1'
#
loop_
_entity.id
_entity.type
_entity.pdbx_description
1 polymer ?
#
loop_
_entity_poly.entity_id
_entity_poly.type
_entity_poly.pdbx_seq_one_letter_code
_entity_poly.pdbx_strand_id
1 'polypeptide(L)' 'MAKDIWKEDANEADEKTAYEKSMFFPIGQPNDAFAQYFAGQSYLAPISKEQVGIFNVTFEPGVGITGISTAPRKAA' A
#
# COMPACT_ATOMS: atom_id res chain seq x y z
N MET A 1 13.54 13.24 -21.39
CA MET A 1 12.11 13.61 -21.36
C MET A 1 11.36 12.41 -20.80
N ALA A 2 11.25 12.34 -19.47
CA ALA A 2 10.61 11.22 -18.76
C ALA A 2 10.08 11.74 -17.42
N LYS A 3 9.34 12.85 -17.46
CA LYS A 3 8.80 13.50 -16.26
C LYS A 3 7.35 13.98 -16.40
N ASP A 4 6.68 13.72 -17.53
CA ASP A 4 5.38 14.31 -17.83
C ASP A 4 4.34 13.30 -18.30
N ILE A 5 4.28 12.14 -17.65
CA ILE A 5 3.08 11.29 -17.64
C ILE A 5 2.94 10.89 -16.17
N TRP A 6 1.71 10.69 -15.67
CA TRP A 6 1.34 10.47 -14.26
C TRP A 6 0.91 11.72 -13.50
N LYS A 7 0.21 12.62 -14.21
CA LYS A 7 -0.89 13.37 -13.60
C LYS A 7 -2.13 13.11 -14.45
N GLU A 8 -2.85 12.05 -14.15
CA GLU A 8 -4.25 11.98 -14.54
C GLU A 8 -5.04 11.67 -13.29
N ASP A 9 -5.94 12.59 -12.98
CA ASP A 9 -6.92 12.59 -11.91
C ASP A 9 -7.63 11.23 -11.81
N ALA A 10 -7.10 10.34 -10.97
CA ALA A 10 -7.73 9.08 -10.65
C ALA A 10 -8.78 9.35 -9.58
N ASN A 11 -10.05 9.08 -9.92
CA ASN A 11 -11.09 8.90 -8.92
C ASN A 11 -10.68 7.67 -8.09
N GLU A 12 -9.98 7.89 -6.97
CA GLU A 12 -9.29 6.88 -6.14
C GLU A 12 -10.20 5.72 -5.70
N ALA A 13 -11.51 5.95 -5.67
CA ALA A 13 -12.50 4.92 -5.36
C ALA A 13 -12.64 3.84 -6.46
N ASP A 14 -12.40 4.18 -7.74
CA ASP A 14 -12.60 3.27 -8.87
C ASP A 14 -11.37 2.37 -9.10
N GLU A 15 -10.16 2.92 -9.03
CA GLU A 15 -8.92 2.16 -9.29
C GLU A 15 -8.60 1.15 -8.17
N LYS A 16 -8.76 1.54 -6.90
CA LYS A 16 -8.58 0.61 -5.78
C LYS A 16 -9.55 -0.56 -5.88
N THR A 17 -10.81 -0.29 -6.21
CA THR A 17 -11.86 -1.31 -6.35
C THR A 17 -11.62 -2.22 -7.56
N ALA A 18 -11.15 -1.67 -8.68
CA ALA A 18 -10.78 -2.45 -9.86
C ALA A 18 -9.57 -3.36 -9.59
N TYR A 19 -8.56 -2.84 -8.88
CA TYR A 19 -7.38 -3.59 -8.48
C TYR A 19 -7.72 -4.71 -7.49
N GLU A 20 -8.55 -4.43 -6.49
CA GLU A 20 -9.09 -5.41 -5.55
C GLU A 20 -9.77 -6.59 -6.25
N LYS A 21 -10.58 -6.31 -7.28
CA LYS A 21 -11.28 -7.35 -8.06
C LYS A 21 -10.34 -8.22 -8.90
N SER A 22 -9.14 -7.73 -9.22
CA SER A 22 -8.14 -8.49 -9.98
C SER A 22 -7.26 -9.39 -9.10
N MET A 23 -7.26 -9.17 -7.78
CA MET A 23 -6.38 -9.86 -6.85
C MET A 23 -7.01 -11.11 -6.23
N PHE A 24 -6.17 -12.12 -6.02
CA PHE A 24 -6.57 -13.36 -5.37
C PHE A 24 -6.78 -13.20 -3.85
N PHE A 25 -6.07 -12.27 -3.22
CA PHE A 25 -6.21 -11.98 -1.79
C PHE A 25 -6.87 -10.62 -1.57
N PRO A 26 -7.81 -10.51 -0.61
CA PRO A 26 -8.47 -9.24 -0.31
C PRO A 26 -7.47 -8.22 0.28
N ILE A 27 -7.70 -6.94 0.00
CA ILE A 27 -6.88 -5.84 0.53
C ILE A 27 -7.29 -5.47 1.96
N GLY A 28 -8.58 -5.53 2.28
CA GLY A 28 -9.09 -5.35 3.63
C GLY A 28 -9.26 -3.89 4.05
N GLN A 29 -9.18 -3.63 5.35
CA GLN A 29 -9.44 -2.33 5.97
C GLN A 29 -8.14 -1.57 6.24
N PRO A 30 -8.18 -0.25 6.48
CA PRO A 30 -7.00 0.52 6.88
C PRO A 30 -6.22 -0.15 8.03
N ASN A 31 -4.91 -0.15 7.92
CA ASN A 31 -4.01 -0.84 8.84
C ASN A 31 -3.63 0.06 10.05
N ASP A 32 -4.63 0.46 10.83
CA ASP A 32 -4.41 1.41 11.93
C ASP A 32 -3.53 0.84 13.05
N ALA A 33 -3.63 -0.48 13.30
CA ALA A 33 -2.88 -1.16 14.35
C ALA A 33 -1.35 -1.12 14.15
N PHE A 34 -0.89 -1.06 12.90
CA PHE A 34 0.53 -1.07 12.53
C PHE A 34 0.96 0.19 11.80
N ALA A 35 0.12 1.23 11.75
CA ALA A 35 0.40 2.49 11.05
C ALA A 35 1.72 3.15 11.49
N GLN A 36 2.13 2.99 12.75
CA GLN A 36 3.40 3.53 13.26
C GLN A 36 4.66 3.05 12.50
N TYR A 37 4.59 1.87 11.86
CA TYR A 37 5.73 1.28 11.15
C TYR A 37 5.82 1.72 9.69
N PHE A 38 4.78 2.34 9.15
CA PHE A 38 4.69 2.70 7.74
C PHE A 38 4.41 4.19 7.57
N ALA A 39 5.18 4.83 6.70
CA ALA A 39 4.95 6.20 6.28
C ALA A 39 4.08 6.17 5.01
N GLY A 40 2.75 6.25 5.18
CA GLY A 40 1.75 6.25 4.12
C GLY A 40 0.55 5.34 4.43
N GLN A 41 -0.35 5.15 3.45
CA GLN A 41 -1.55 4.33 3.64
C GLN A 41 -1.29 2.85 3.38
N SER A 42 -1.62 2.01 4.37
CA SER A 42 -1.63 0.56 4.20
C SER A 42 -2.96 -0.04 4.65
N TYR A 43 -3.24 -1.24 4.16
CA TYR A 43 -4.46 -2.00 4.42
C TYR A 43 -4.10 -3.41 4.89
N LEU A 44 -4.96 -3.99 5.72
CA LEU A 44 -4.76 -5.31 6.30
C LEU A 44 -6.02 -6.16 6.17
N ALA A 45 -5.85 -7.37 5.65
CA ALA A 45 -6.90 -8.38 5.56
C ALA A 45 -6.44 -9.71 6.20
N PRO A 46 -7.23 -10.30 7.12
CA PRO A 46 -6.96 -11.64 7.61
C PRO A 46 -7.31 -12.70 6.55
N ILE A 47 -6.36 -13.60 6.28
CA ILE A 47 -6.53 -14.74 5.35
C ILE A 47 -6.79 -16.04 6.12
N SER A 48 -6.08 -16.24 7.24
CA SER A 48 -6.33 -17.37 8.15
C SER A 48 -6.06 -16.97 9.59
N LYS A 49 -6.93 -17.40 10.52
CA LYS A 49 -6.82 -17.13 11.95
C LYS A 49 -6.74 -18.39 12.81
N GLU A 50 -7.00 -19.57 12.26
CA GLU A 50 -7.29 -20.78 13.05
C GLU A 50 -6.05 -21.59 13.45
N GLN A 51 -5.01 -21.60 12.61
CA GLN A 51 -3.81 -22.42 12.87
C GLN A 51 -2.55 -21.56 12.89
N VAL A 52 -2.36 -20.77 11.83
CA VAL A 52 -1.32 -19.74 11.73
C VAL A 52 -2.00 -18.47 11.27
N GLY A 53 -1.74 -17.37 11.99
CA GLY A 53 -2.22 -16.05 11.60
C GLY A 53 -1.57 -15.60 10.30
N ILE A 54 -2.31 -15.69 9.19
CA ILE A 54 -1.88 -15.20 7.88
C ILE A 54 -2.67 -13.95 7.56
N PHE A 55 -1.96 -12.87 7.26
CA PHE A 55 -2.55 -11.57 6.95
C PHE A 55 -1.94 -11.05 5.66
N ASN A 56 -2.80 -10.58 4.76
CA ASN A 56 -2.39 -9.83 3.58
C ASN A 56 -2.28 -8.36 3.98
N VAL A 57 -1.14 -7.74 3.68
CA VAL A 57 -0.90 -6.32 3.91
C VAL A 57 -0.60 -5.68 2.56
N THR A 58 -1.45 -4.74 2.16
CA THR A 58 -1.29 -4.02 0.89
C THR A 58 -0.92 -2.58 1.18
N PHE A 59 -0.03 -2.03 0.35
CA PHE A 59 0.47 -0.67 0.48
C PHE A 59 0.05 0.15 -0.75
N GLU A 60 -0.28 1.41 -0.52
CA GLU A 60 -0.36 2.34 -1.65
C GLU A 60 1.03 2.60 -2.25
N PRO A 61 1.10 2.97 -3.55
CA PRO A 61 2.35 3.38 -4.17
C PRO A 61 3.02 4.50 -3.35
N GLY A 62 4.31 4.34 -3.04
CA GLY A 62 5.09 5.34 -2.32
C GLY A 62 5.10 5.21 -0.79
N VAL A 63 4.42 4.21 -0.21
CA VAL A 63 4.55 3.92 1.23
C VAL A 63 5.99 3.51 1.56
N GLY A 64 6.57 4.17 2.56
CA GLY A 64 7.87 3.86 3.11
C GLY A 64 7.79 3.17 4.47
N ILE A 65 8.91 2.66 4.95
CA ILE A 65 9.08 2.21 6.33
C ILE A 65 9.47 3.41 7.20
N THR A 66 8.76 3.60 8.32
CA THR A 66 8.99 4.72 9.23
C THR A 66 10.42 4.68 9.76
N GLY A 67 11.13 5.82 9.67
CA GLY A 67 12.51 5.96 10.14
C GLY A 67 13.60 5.63 9.11
N ILE A 68 13.24 5.09 7.94
CA ILE A 68 14.17 4.91 6.81
C ILE A 68 13.76 5.89 5.72
N SER A 69 14.58 6.92 5.50
CA SER A 69 14.35 7.88 4.44
C SER A 69 14.46 7.18 3.08
N THR A 70 13.34 7.08 2.36
CA THR A 70 13.26 6.63 0.96
C THR A 70 13.64 7.74 -0.03
N ALA A 71 14.02 8.93 0.46
CA ALA A 71 14.57 9.96 -0.40
C ALA A 71 15.81 9.38 -1.11
N PRO A 72 15.91 9.47 -2.45
CA PRO A 72 17.10 9.02 -3.14
C PRO A 72 18.29 9.78 -2.56
N ARG A 73 19.24 9.07 -1.93
CA ARG A 73 20.51 9.69 -1.56
C ARG A 73 21.08 10.28 -2.84
N LYS A 74 21.20 11.61 -2.91
CA LYS A 74 21.96 12.25 -4.00
C LYS A 74 23.34 11.60 -3.99
N ALA A 75 23.68 10.92 -5.09
CA ALA A 75 25.05 10.50 -5.32
C ALA A 75 25.93 11.77 -5.28
N ALA A 76 26.94 11.76 -4.42
CA ALA A 76 27.95 12.80 -4.34
C ALA A 76 28.88 12.74 -5.55
#